data_AF-A0A1I0PM13-F1
#
_entry.id   AF-A0A1I0PM13-F1
#
_cell.length_a   1.000
_cell.length_b   1.000
_cell.length_c   1.000
_cell.angle_alpha   90.00
_cell.angle_beta   90.00
_cell.angle_gamma   90.00
#
_symmetry.space_group_name_H-M   'P 1'
#
loop_
_entity.id
_entity.type
_entity.pdbx_description
1 polymer ?
#
loop_
_entity_poly.entity_id
_entity_poly.type
_entity_poly.pdbx_seq_one_letter_code
_entity_poly.pdbx_strand_id
1 'polypeptide(L)'
;MERDTIEQIKQLFGANFIGPDELRPFIKRFGEDVELTVPEFNYPLDILNKCAKDYLLVLGTPSFGKQKITLRTLRDAFGVNPDEAEPCFYNQDWYMHESFIDQSLEARWYLVKKQVVEESRAVMPEELLKNHMIFPTAILCAYTFFAYYFQTGAYLWYHDFVWCCDTDHNGDRIYVGKYHDVDGVNKNGFSIHRHLALRNCYAAINAI
;
A
#
# COMPACT_ATOMS: atom_id res chain seq x y z
N MET A 1 -15.94 -13.75 16.31
CA MET A 1 -15.72 -14.50 15.04
C MET A 1 -15.26 -15.92 15.34
N GLU A 2 -15.93 -16.91 14.77
CA GLU A 2 -15.55 -18.32 14.93
C GLU A 2 -14.26 -18.62 14.14
N ARG A 3 -13.34 -19.40 14.71
CA ARG A 3 -12.09 -19.82 14.04
C ARG A 3 -12.38 -20.49 12.70
N ASP A 4 -13.48 -21.24 12.62
CA ASP A 4 -13.91 -21.95 11.42
C ASP A 4 -14.21 -20.99 10.26
N THR A 5 -14.71 -19.77 10.54
CA THR A 5 -14.96 -18.76 9.51
C THR A 5 -13.66 -18.21 8.92
N ILE A 6 -12.64 -17.96 9.74
CA ILE A 6 -11.34 -17.47 9.25
C ILE A 6 -10.69 -18.52 8.36
N GLU A 7 -10.68 -19.78 8.79
CA GLU A 7 -10.08 -20.88 8.01
C GLU A 7 -10.80 -21.09 6.67
N GLN A 8 -12.12 -20.98 6.63
CA GLN A 8 -12.88 -21.04 5.37
C GLN A 8 -12.50 -19.89 4.42
N ILE A 9 -12.41 -18.65 4.92
CA ILE A 9 -12.02 -17.50 4.10
C ILE A 9 -10.55 -17.60 3.66
N LYS A 10 -9.68 -18.11 4.52
CA LYS A 10 -8.28 -18.38 4.17
C LYS A 10 -8.18 -19.43 3.05
N GLN A 11 -8.97 -20.49 3.10
CA GLN A 11 -9.03 -21.48 2.01
C GLN A 11 -9.55 -20.85 0.71
N LEU A 12 -10.54 -19.95 0.79
CA LEU A 12 -11.10 -19.25 -0.36
C LEU A 12 -10.07 -18.35 -1.06
N PHE A 13 -9.31 -17.55 -0.30
CA PHE A 13 -8.32 -16.62 -0.85
C PHE A 13 -6.95 -17.26 -1.11
N GLY A 14 -6.62 -18.37 -0.45
CA GLY A 14 -5.34 -19.06 -0.59
C GLY A 14 -4.15 -18.12 -0.36
N ALA A 15 -3.25 -18.02 -1.34
CA ALA A 15 -2.06 -17.15 -1.27
C ALA A 15 -2.39 -15.64 -1.32
N ASN A 16 -3.65 -15.26 -1.58
CA ASN A 16 -4.10 -13.87 -1.53
C ASN A 16 -4.65 -13.48 -0.15
N PHE A 17 -4.64 -14.40 0.83
CA PHE A 17 -5.03 -14.11 2.21
C PHE A 17 -3.84 -13.61 3.01
N ILE A 18 -3.99 -12.47 3.69
CA ILE A 18 -3.00 -11.91 4.61
C ILE A 18 -3.66 -11.68 5.97
N GLY A 19 -3.76 -12.74 6.77
CA GLY A 19 -4.35 -12.73 8.10
C GLY A 19 -3.32 -12.69 9.23
N PRO A 20 -3.74 -12.97 10.48
CA PRO A 20 -2.86 -12.87 11.65
C PRO A 20 -1.58 -13.69 11.54
N ASP A 21 -1.67 -14.92 11.03
CA ASP A 21 -0.52 -15.80 10.90
C ASP A 21 0.40 -15.38 9.75
N GLU A 22 -0.17 -14.96 8.63
CA GLU A 22 0.57 -14.47 7.47
C GLU A 22 1.28 -13.14 7.73
N LEU A 23 0.78 -12.34 8.68
CA LEU A 23 1.41 -11.10 9.13
C LEU A 23 2.59 -11.33 10.08
N ARG A 24 2.74 -12.51 10.69
CA ARG A 24 3.82 -12.75 11.67
C ARG A 24 5.23 -12.43 11.14
N PRO A 25 5.64 -12.82 9.91
CA PRO A 25 6.95 -12.48 9.38
C PRO A 25 7.16 -10.97 9.23
N PHE A 26 6.10 -10.23 8.91
CA PHE A 26 6.13 -8.78 8.80
C PHE A 26 6.20 -8.10 10.18
N ILE A 27 5.39 -8.54 11.15
CA ILE A 27 5.39 -8.02 12.52
C ILE A 27 6.77 -8.20 13.17
N LYS A 28 7.41 -9.36 12.96
CA LYS A 28 8.75 -9.64 13.49
C LYS A 28 9.82 -8.63 13.04
N ARG A 29 9.62 -7.92 11.93
CA ARG A 29 10.53 -6.85 11.48
C ARG A 29 10.52 -5.63 12.39
N PHE A 30 9.50 -5.48 13.21
CA PHE A 30 9.40 -4.45 14.24
C PHE A 30 9.94 -4.92 15.60
N GLY A 31 10.50 -6.14 15.69
CA GLY A 31 10.95 -6.72 16.95
C GLY A 31 9.81 -7.10 17.89
N GLU A 32 8.58 -7.13 17.38
CA GLU A 32 7.37 -7.44 18.14
C GLU A 32 6.94 -8.89 17.85
N ASP A 33 6.33 -9.53 18.85
CA ASP A 33 5.58 -10.78 18.69
C ASP A 33 4.27 -10.60 19.45
N VAL A 34 3.28 -10.03 18.75
CA VAL A 34 2.03 -9.56 19.34
C VAL A 34 0.85 -10.30 18.76
N GLU A 35 -0.10 -10.66 19.63
CA GLU A 35 -1.40 -11.12 19.18
C GLU A 35 -2.17 -9.96 18.56
N LEU A 36 -2.62 -10.15 17.33
CA LEU A 36 -3.42 -9.18 16.62
C LEU A 36 -4.90 -9.34 16.98
N THR A 37 -5.57 -8.21 17.20
CA THR A 37 -7.04 -8.18 17.24
C THR A 37 -7.58 -8.51 15.86
N VAL A 38 -8.41 -9.54 15.77
CA VAL A 38 -9.05 -9.96 14.51
C VAL A 38 -10.51 -9.52 14.49
N PRO A 39 -10.86 -8.48 13.72
CA PRO A 39 -12.23 -8.01 13.59
C PRO A 39 -13.05 -8.97 12.72
N GLU A 40 -14.38 -8.89 12.84
CA GLU A 40 -15.28 -9.59 11.92
C GLU A 40 -15.10 -9.08 10.49
N PHE A 41 -15.36 -9.94 9.51
CA PHE A 41 -15.31 -9.56 8.11
C PHE A 41 -16.38 -8.50 7.80
N ASN A 42 -15.93 -7.33 7.35
CA ASN A 42 -16.79 -6.21 6.94
C ASN A 42 -17.26 -6.30 5.48
N TYR A 43 -17.24 -7.49 4.90
CA TYR A 43 -17.69 -7.76 3.54
C TYR A 43 -18.64 -8.97 3.54
N PRO A 44 -19.74 -8.92 2.77
CA PRO A 44 -20.57 -10.10 2.60
C PRO A 44 -19.84 -11.19 1.81
N LEU A 45 -20.20 -12.45 2.07
CA LEU A 45 -19.53 -13.62 1.52
C LEU A 45 -19.55 -13.66 -0.01
N ASP A 46 -20.58 -13.14 -0.67
CA ASP A 46 -20.67 -13.10 -2.13
C ASP A 46 -19.62 -12.16 -2.75
N ILE A 47 -19.32 -11.03 -2.10
CA ILE A 47 -18.24 -10.11 -2.49
C ILE A 47 -16.89 -10.79 -2.30
N LEU A 48 -16.67 -11.45 -1.15
CA LEU A 48 -15.44 -12.19 -0.88
C LEU A 48 -15.18 -13.26 -1.95
N ASN A 49 -16.20 -14.03 -2.34
CA ASN A 49 -16.09 -15.03 -3.40
C ASN A 49 -15.72 -14.43 -4.76
N LYS A 50 -16.33 -13.30 -5.14
CA LYS A 50 -16.01 -12.60 -6.40
C LYS A 50 -14.58 -12.07 -6.42
N CYS A 51 -14.08 -11.62 -5.27
CA CYS A 51 -12.77 -10.99 -5.14
C CYS A 51 -11.60 -11.97 -4.94
N ALA A 52 -11.86 -13.18 -4.46
CA ALA A 52 -10.85 -14.14 -4.00
C ALA A 52 -9.67 -14.39 -4.97
N LYS A 53 -9.92 -14.34 -6.28
CA LYS A 53 -8.90 -14.62 -7.32
C LYS A 53 -7.97 -13.44 -7.58
N ASP A 54 -8.52 -12.22 -7.58
CA ASP A 54 -7.82 -11.03 -8.11
C ASP A 54 -7.50 -9.99 -7.05
N TYR A 55 -8.02 -10.14 -5.84
CA TYR A 55 -7.81 -9.25 -4.70
C TYR A 55 -7.07 -9.98 -3.59
N LEU A 56 -6.23 -9.23 -2.88
CA LEU A 56 -5.70 -9.58 -1.59
C LEU A 56 -6.74 -9.23 -0.52
N LEU A 57 -7.00 -10.15 0.41
CA LEU A 57 -7.75 -9.87 1.63
C LEU A 57 -6.76 -9.69 2.77
N VAL A 58 -6.63 -8.45 3.23
CA VAL A 58 -5.58 -8.03 4.16
C VAL A 58 -6.18 -7.61 5.48
N LEU A 59 -5.72 -8.20 6.58
CA LEU A 59 -6.00 -7.69 7.92
C LEU A 59 -5.16 -6.44 8.16
N GLY A 60 -5.81 -5.28 8.19
CA GLY A 60 -5.16 -4.04 8.60
C GLY A 60 -5.19 -3.89 10.11
N THR A 61 -4.12 -3.33 10.66
CA THR A 61 -4.00 -3.02 12.10
C THR A 61 -3.32 -1.66 12.29
N PRO A 62 -3.79 -0.82 13.22
CA PRO A 62 -3.20 0.49 13.47
C PRO A 62 -1.83 0.42 14.14
N SER A 63 -1.53 -0.67 14.85
CA SER A 63 -0.33 -0.81 15.64
C SER A 63 0.11 -2.27 15.76
N PHE A 64 1.39 -2.47 16.00
CA PHE A 64 1.95 -3.71 16.53
C PHE A 64 2.40 -3.43 17.97
N GLY A 65 1.67 -3.96 18.95
CA GLY A 65 1.89 -3.60 20.35
C GLY A 65 1.70 -2.10 20.58
N LYS A 66 2.74 -1.44 21.07
CA LYS A 66 2.74 0.03 21.30
C LYS A 66 3.17 0.83 20.08
N GLN A 67 3.73 0.18 19.06
CA GLN A 67 4.24 0.85 17.87
C GLN A 67 3.10 1.10 16.88
N LYS A 68 2.76 2.38 16.66
CA LYS A 68 1.83 2.77 15.60
C LYS A 68 2.46 2.46 14.23
N ILE A 69 1.67 1.88 13.32
CA ILE A 69 2.11 1.57 11.96
C ILE A 69 1.64 2.67 11.01
N THR A 70 2.58 3.42 10.48
CA THR A 70 2.39 4.56 9.58
C THR A 70 3.45 4.50 8.49
N LEU A 71 3.36 5.34 7.45
CA LEU A 71 4.41 5.36 6.41
C LEU A 71 5.76 5.74 6.99
N ARG A 72 5.77 6.65 7.98
CA ARG A 72 6.98 7.02 8.71
C ARG A 72 7.60 5.81 9.39
N THR A 73 6.82 5.07 10.18
CA THR A 73 7.37 3.95 10.96
C THR A 73 7.73 2.75 10.09
N LEU A 74 7.04 2.56 8.95
CA LEU A 74 7.45 1.61 7.92
C LEU A 74 8.80 2.01 7.32
N ARG A 75 8.98 3.27 6.93
CA ARG A 75 10.25 3.77 6.38
C ARG A 75 11.38 3.62 7.37
N ASP A 76 11.15 3.96 8.64
CA ASP A 76 12.16 3.85 9.69
C ASP A 76 12.58 2.38 9.90
N ALA A 77 11.65 1.43 9.76
CA ALA A 77 11.92 0.00 9.93
C ALA A 77 12.63 -0.63 8.72
N PHE A 78 12.31 -0.22 7.49
CA PHE A 78 12.82 -0.85 6.26
C PHE A 78 13.92 -0.06 5.56
N GLY A 79 14.14 1.19 5.96
CA GLY A 79 15.15 2.06 5.39
C GLY A 79 14.84 2.48 3.95
N VAL A 80 15.86 3.07 3.32
CA VAL A 80 15.80 3.63 1.95
C VAL A 80 16.97 3.20 1.07
N ASN A 81 17.83 2.31 1.56
CA ASN A 81 19.02 1.87 0.85
C ASN A 81 18.89 0.38 0.45
N PRO A 82 18.62 0.07 -0.82
CA PRO A 82 18.47 -1.32 -1.26
C PRO A 82 19.78 -2.11 -1.19
N ASP A 83 20.94 -1.44 -1.15
CA ASP A 83 22.24 -2.11 -0.97
C ASP A 83 22.42 -2.63 0.48
N GLU A 84 21.64 -2.11 1.44
CA GLU A 84 21.65 -2.56 2.83
C GLU A 84 20.59 -3.64 3.09
N ALA A 85 19.35 -3.40 2.66
CA ALA A 85 18.26 -4.34 2.85
C ALA A 85 17.15 -4.13 1.82
N GLU A 86 16.55 -5.24 1.39
CA GLU A 86 15.32 -5.23 0.59
C GLU A 86 14.21 -6.08 1.24
N PRO A 87 12.94 -5.66 1.09
CA PRO A 87 12.47 -4.44 0.46
C PRO A 87 12.72 -3.20 1.34
N CYS A 88 12.91 -2.06 0.68
CA CYS A 88 13.02 -0.74 1.32
C CYS A 88 12.12 0.29 0.62
N PHE A 89 12.08 1.51 1.13
CA PHE A 89 11.49 2.65 0.44
C PHE A 89 12.47 3.23 -0.58
N TYR A 90 11.96 3.92 -1.59
CA TYR A 90 12.82 4.74 -2.46
C TYR A 90 13.30 5.98 -1.70
N ASN A 91 14.55 6.40 -1.94
CA ASN A 91 15.19 7.46 -1.16
C ASN A 91 14.65 8.86 -1.53
N GLN A 92 13.54 9.23 -0.91
CA GLN A 92 12.87 10.53 -1.04
C GLN A 92 12.49 11.06 0.34
N ASP A 93 12.57 12.37 0.54
CA ASP A 93 12.27 13.04 1.80
C ASP A 93 11.18 14.12 1.69
N TRP A 94 10.76 14.47 0.47
CA TRP A 94 9.78 15.53 0.21
C TRP A 94 8.48 15.36 1.01
N TYR A 95 8.06 14.12 1.29
CA TYR A 95 6.82 13.80 1.98
C TYR A 95 6.95 13.77 3.51
N MET A 96 8.15 13.92 4.08
CA MET A 96 8.40 13.67 5.52
C MET A 96 7.73 14.66 6.48
N HIS A 97 7.17 15.73 5.94
CA HIS A 97 6.41 16.74 6.66
C HIS A 97 4.91 16.75 6.30
N GLU A 98 4.46 15.83 5.44
CA GLU A 98 3.07 15.76 5.02
C GLU A 98 2.22 14.98 6.04
N SER A 99 0.97 15.39 6.24
CA SER A 99 0.12 14.78 7.28
C SER A 99 -0.25 13.31 7.00
N PHE A 100 -0.31 12.91 5.73
CA PHE A 100 -0.73 11.56 5.35
C PHE A 100 0.23 10.46 5.83
N ILE A 101 1.50 10.81 6.09
CA ILE A 101 2.51 9.80 6.45
C ILE A 101 2.41 9.32 7.89
N ASP A 102 1.70 10.08 8.72
CA ASP A 102 1.44 9.77 10.14
C ASP A 102 0.06 9.15 10.37
N GLN A 103 -0.71 8.95 9.29
CA GLN A 103 -1.93 8.16 9.29
C GLN A 103 -1.63 6.67 9.45
N SER A 104 -2.63 5.93 9.92
CA SER A 104 -2.55 4.50 10.14
C SER A 104 -3.83 3.81 9.67
N LEU A 105 -3.79 2.49 9.55
CA LEU A 105 -4.94 1.69 9.17
C LEU A 105 -5.90 1.52 10.35
N GLU A 106 -7.17 1.36 10.04
CA GLU A 106 -8.14 0.83 11.00
C GLU A 106 -7.98 -0.69 11.15
N ALA A 107 -8.35 -1.21 12.33
CA ALA A 107 -8.44 -2.64 12.61
C ALA A 107 -9.65 -3.25 11.89
N ARG A 108 -9.50 -3.56 10.60
CA ARG A 108 -10.53 -4.15 9.72
C ARG A 108 -9.91 -4.94 8.57
N TRP A 109 -10.75 -5.62 7.81
CA TRP A 109 -10.33 -6.31 6.60
C TRP A 109 -10.41 -5.38 5.39
N TYR A 110 -9.36 -5.41 4.56
CA TYR A 110 -9.26 -4.63 3.33
C TYR A 110 -9.19 -5.55 2.13
N LEU A 111 -9.97 -5.26 1.10
CA LEU A 111 -9.83 -5.86 -0.22
C LEU A 111 -8.99 -4.93 -1.11
N VAL A 112 -7.79 -5.39 -1.48
CA VAL A 112 -6.86 -4.63 -2.33
C VAL A 112 -6.64 -5.39 -3.63
N LYS A 113 -6.94 -4.77 -4.79
CA LYS A 113 -6.72 -5.44 -6.07
C LYS A 113 -5.24 -5.71 -6.26
N LYS A 114 -4.88 -6.96 -6.55
CA LYS A 114 -3.48 -7.40 -6.61
C LYS A 114 -2.76 -6.81 -7.83
N GLN A 115 -3.42 -6.85 -8.97
CA GLN A 115 -2.94 -6.29 -10.24
C GLN A 115 -3.57 -4.93 -10.50
N VAL A 116 -2.84 -4.07 -11.20
CA VAL A 116 -3.38 -2.79 -11.66
C VAL A 116 -4.52 -2.99 -12.67
N VAL A 117 -5.37 -1.99 -12.77
CA VAL A 117 -6.45 -1.92 -13.75
C VAL A 117 -5.82 -1.38 -15.05
N GLU A 118 -5.56 -2.24 -16.03
CA GLU A 118 -4.87 -1.92 -17.30
C GLU A 118 -5.44 -0.70 -18.06
N GLU A 119 -6.76 -0.61 -18.14
CA GLU A 119 -7.57 0.47 -18.70
C GLU A 119 -7.49 1.79 -17.92
N SER A 120 -6.87 1.79 -16.72
CA SER A 120 -6.56 3.00 -15.95
C SER A 120 -5.19 3.61 -16.24
N ARG A 121 -4.35 2.93 -17.03
CA ARG A 121 -2.99 3.39 -17.34
C ARG A 121 -3.03 4.72 -18.10
N ALA A 122 -2.17 5.65 -17.68
CA ALA A 122 -2.06 6.97 -18.28
C ALA A 122 -3.37 7.79 -18.31
N VAL A 123 -4.30 7.48 -17.40
CA VAL A 123 -5.56 8.23 -17.21
C VAL A 123 -5.43 9.11 -15.97
N MET A 124 -5.93 10.35 -16.05
CA MET A 124 -5.91 11.29 -14.93
C MET A 124 -6.79 10.80 -13.78
N PRO A 125 -6.36 10.99 -12.51
CA PRO A 125 -7.10 10.47 -11.35
C PRO A 125 -8.54 11.01 -11.28
N GLU A 126 -8.79 12.25 -11.72
CA GLU A 126 -10.13 12.85 -11.75
C GLU A 126 -11.10 12.11 -12.67
N GLU A 127 -10.62 11.59 -13.80
CA GLU A 127 -11.44 10.83 -14.74
C GLU A 127 -11.77 9.44 -14.19
N LEU A 128 -10.81 8.79 -13.53
CA LEU A 128 -11.00 7.50 -12.87
C LEU A 128 -12.00 7.62 -11.70
N LEU A 129 -11.91 8.68 -10.90
CA LEU A 129 -12.86 8.96 -9.83
C LEU A 129 -14.28 9.22 -10.36
N LYS A 130 -14.42 9.91 -11.49
CA LYS A 130 -15.73 10.08 -12.17
C LYS A 130 -16.32 8.75 -12.63
N ASN A 131 -15.46 7.78 -12.98
CA ASN A 131 -15.83 6.41 -13.31
C ASN A 131 -15.95 5.49 -12.08
N HIS A 132 -16.17 6.05 -10.89
CA HIS A 132 -16.40 5.35 -9.63
C HIS A 132 -15.23 4.46 -9.16
N MET A 133 -14.01 4.74 -9.61
CA MET A 133 -12.83 4.07 -9.09
C MET A 133 -12.53 4.56 -7.67
N ILE A 134 -12.20 3.66 -6.76
CA ILE A 134 -11.90 3.97 -5.37
C ILE A 134 -10.40 3.74 -5.15
N PHE A 135 -9.69 4.80 -4.75
CA PHE A 135 -8.26 4.70 -4.48
C PHE A 135 -7.98 4.30 -3.02
N PRO A 136 -7.02 3.40 -2.77
CA PRO A 136 -6.54 3.09 -1.42
C PRO A 136 -5.79 4.29 -0.81
N THR A 137 -5.55 4.26 0.49
CA THR A 137 -4.57 5.18 1.10
C THR A 137 -3.14 4.69 0.82
N ALA A 138 -2.17 5.60 0.84
CA ALA A 138 -0.76 5.31 0.66
C ALA A 138 -0.23 4.36 1.74
N ILE A 139 -0.69 4.53 2.99
CA ILE A 139 -0.38 3.59 4.09
C ILE A 139 -0.95 2.20 3.83
N LEU A 140 -2.16 2.07 3.27
CA LEU A 140 -2.72 0.76 2.91
C LEU A 140 -1.86 0.09 1.84
N CYS A 141 -1.48 0.81 0.79
CA CYS A 141 -0.60 0.28 -0.24
C CYS A 141 0.74 -0.18 0.32
N ALA A 142 1.43 0.65 1.10
CA ALA A 142 2.73 0.30 1.67
C ALA A 142 2.62 -0.89 2.62
N TYR A 143 1.67 -0.86 3.56
CA TYR A 143 1.42 -1.97 4.48
C TYR A 143 1.18 -3.29 3.73
N THR A 144 0.29 -3.28 2.72
CA THR A 144 0.00 -4.45 1.91
C THR A 144 1.22 -4.93 1.13
N PHE A 145 2.01 -4.03 0.56
CA PHE A 145 3.24 -4.37 -0.16
C PHE A 145 4.25 -5.10 0.73
N PHE A 146 4.59 -4.54 1.91
CA PHE A 146 5.56 -5.17 2.81
C PHE A 146 5.02 -6.47 3.42
N ALA A 147 3.75 -6.49 3.85
CA ALA A 147 3.12 -7.70 4.36
C ALA A 147 3.14 -8.84 3.32
N TYR A 148 2.76 -8.54 2.08
CA TYR A 148 2.75 -9.51 1.00
C TYR A 148 4.16 -10.04 0.68
N TYR A 149 5.16 -9.15 0.65
CA TYR A 149 6.55 -9.56 0.46
C TYR A 149 7.04 -10.49 1.56
N PHE A 150 6.85 -10.14 2.84
CA PHE A 150 7.34 -11.00 3.93
C PHE A 150 6.58 -12.32 4.07
N GLN A 151 5.36 -12.40 3.54
CA GLN A 151 4.61 -13.64 3.44
C GLN A 151 5.09 -14.53 2.28
N THR A 152 5.34 -13.95 1.10
CA THR A 152 5.45 -14.71 -0.16
C THR A 152 6.80 -14.63 -0.85
N GLY A 153 7.64 -13.65 -0.50
CA GLY A 153 8.87 -13.30 -1.20
C GLY A 153 8.67 -12.57 -2.54
N ALA A 154 7.42 -12.24 -2.91
CA ALA A 154 7.09 -11.58 -4.16
C ALA A 154 6.79 -10.10 -3.97
N TYR A 155 7.09 -9.29 -4.99
CA TYR A 155 6.84 -7.85 -4.99
C TYR A 155 5.49 -7.52 -5.65
N LEU A 156 4.70 -6.65 -5.02
CA LEU A 156 3.52 -6.06 -5.66
C LEU A 156 3.91 -4.82 -6.46
N TRP A 157 3.18 -4.55 -7.55
CA TRP A 157 3.33 -3.33 -8.36
C TRP A 157 4.79 -3.07 -8.76
N TYR A 158 5.48 -4.12 -9.19
CA TYR A 158 6.93 -4.12 -9.40
C TYR A 158 7.37 -3.03 -10.38
N HIS A 159 6.56 -2.73 -11.40
CA HIS A 159 6.82 -1.66 -12.38
C HIS A 159 5.70 -0.61 -12.45
N ASP A 160 4.71 -0.69 -11.56
CA ASP A 160 3.49 0.10 -11.66
C ASP A 160 3.34 1.09 -10.52
N PHE A 161 2.94 2.32 -10.85
CA PHE A 161 2.42 3.25 -9.86
C PHE A 161 0.92 3.04 -9.66
N VAL A 162 0.47 3.14 -8.41
CA VAL A 162 -0.94 3.07 -8.02
C VAL A 162 -1.38 4.38 -7.38
N TRP A 163 -2.53 4.89 -7.83
CA TRP A 163 -3.13 6.10 -7.28
C TRP A 163 -3.59 5.89 -5.83
N CYS A 164 -3.41 6.90 -4.99
CA CYS A 164 -3.90 6.92 -3.62
C CYS A 164 -4.95 8.01 -3.41
N CYS A 165 -5.84 7.86 -2.43
CA CYS A 165 -6.81 8.89 -2.07
C CYS A 165 -6.21 10.04 -1.25
N ASP A 166 -4.94 9.92 -0.83
CA ASP A 166 -4.21 10.97 -0.13
C ASP A 166 -3.86 12.14 -1.05
N THR A 167 -3.65 13.28 -0.41
CA THR A 167 -3.09 14.49 -1.02
C THR A 167 -2.04 15.09 -0.09
N ASP A 168 -1.06 15.80 -0.65
CA ASP A 168 -0.16 16.64 0.15
C ASP A 168 -0.84 17.95 0.60
N HIS A 169 -0.12 18.81 1.34
CA HIS A 169 -0.62 20.11 1.80
C HIS A 169 -1.04 21.06 0.68
N ASN A 170 -0.53 20.85 -0.54
CA ASN A 170 -0.88 21.61 -1.71
C ASN A 170 -2.18 21.08 -2.34
N GLY A 171 -2.63 19.87 -2.00
CA GLY A 171 -3.74 19.19 -2.66
C GLY A 171 -3.29 18.35 -3.87
N ASP A 172 -1.99 18.16 -4.06
CA ASP A 172 -1.47 17.30 -5.12
C ASP A 172 -1.68 15.82 -4.75
N ARG A 173 -2.14 15.04 -5.74
CA ARG A 173 -2.57 13.64 -5.55
C ARG A 173 -1.38 12.72 -5.33
N ILE A 174 -1.43 11.87 -4.31
CA ILE A 174 -0.37 10.90 -4.03
C ILE A 174 -0.52 9.64 -4.90
N TYR A 175 0.60 9.07 -5.31
CA TYR A 175 0.70 7.74 -5.90
C TYR A 175 1.97 7.02 -5.42
N VAL A 176 1.91 5.70 -5.35
CA VAL A 176 2.97 4.87 -4.75
C VAL A 176 3.25 3.61 -5.56
N GLY A 177 4.28 2.84 -5.20
CA GLY A 177 4.61 1.57 -5.86
C GLY A 177 5.90 1.68 -6.67
N LYS A 178 5.87 1.19 -7.91
CA LYS A 178 6.99 1.11 -8.86
C LYS A 178 8.29 0.73 -8.15
N TYR A 179 8.33 -0.48 -7.59
CA TYR A 179 9.46 -0.91 -6.77
C TYR A 179 10.77 -1.00 -7.56
N HIS A 180 10.69 -1.42 -8.83
CA HIS A 180 11.82 -1.56 -9.72
C HIS A 180 11.64 -0.72 -10.99
N ASP A 181 12.67 0.04 -11.33
CA ASP A 181 12.73 0.86 -12.53
C ASP A 181 13.11 0.04 -13.76
N VAL A 182 12.26 0.00 -14.78
CA VAL A 182 12.47 -0.83 -15.99
C VAL A 182 13.78 -0.49 -16.70
N ASP A 183 14.16 0.79 -16.68
CA ASP A 183 15.38 1.29 -17.33
C ASP A 183 16.65 1.07 -16.49
N GLY A 184 16.51 0.64 -15.23
CA GLY A 184 17.63 0.39 -14.31
C GLY A 184 18.43 1.64 -13.92
N VAL A 185 17.92 2.84 -14.22
CA VAL A 185 18.58 4.11 -13.90
C VAL A 185 18.45 4.41 -12.41
N ASN A 186 17.26 4.18 -11.86
CA ASN A 186 16.99 4.39 -10.44
C ASN A 186 17.21 3.11 -9.64
N LYS A 187 17.63 3.27 -8.38
CA LYS A 187 17.73 2.16 -7.43
C LYS A 187 16.33 1.63 -7.07
N ASN A 188 16.26 0.37 -6.65
CA ASN A 188 15.02 -0.24 -6.16
C ASN A 188 14.50 0.48 -4.91
N GLY A 189 13.18 0.46 -4.75
CA GLY A 189 12.52 0.95 -3.55
C GLY A 189 11.05 1.26 -3.77
N PHE A 190 10.24 1.03 -2.74
CA PHE A 190 8.83 1.41 -2.75
C PHE A 190 8.72 2.93 -2.80
N SER A 191 8.26 3.45 -3.93
CA SER A 191 8.31 4.88 -4.22
C SER A 191 7.04 5.58 -3.75
N ILE A 192 7.18 6.84 -3.32
CA ILE A 192 6.07 7.72 -2.95
C ILE A 192 6.22 9.04 -3.69
N HIS A 193 5.28 9.33 -4.58
CA HIS A 193 5.31 10.52 -5.42
C HIS A 193 3.97 11.27 -5.36
N ARG A 194 3.97 12.46 -5.93
CA ARG A 194 2.79 13.30 -6.10
C ARG A 194 2.61 13.71 -7.55
N HIS A 195 1.36 13.78 -7.98
CA HIS A 195 0.98 14.31 -9.27
C HIS A 195 0.61 15.78 -9.10
N LEU A 196 1.43 16.65 -9.66
CA LEU A 196 1.29 18.10 -9.51
C LEU A 196 0.07 18.59 -10.27
N ALA A 197 -0.91 19.15 -9.55
CA ALA A 197 -2.04 19.81 -10.17
C ALA A 197 -1.57 21.10 -10.85
N LEU A 198 -2.10 21.37 -12.05
CA LEU A 198 -1.87 22.65 -12.73
C LEU A 198 -2.51 23.79 -11.95
N ARG A 199 -1.71 24.85 -11.75
CA ARG A 199 -2.06 26.05 -10.99
C ARG A 199 -1.57 27.28 -11.74
N ASN A 200 -2.14 28.43 -11.40
CA ASN A 200 -1.77 29.73 -12.00
C ASN A 200 -0.32 30.18 -11.68
N CYS A 201 0.42 29.46 -10.84
CA CYS A 201 1.82 29.74 -10.56
C CYS A 201 2.80 29.12 -11.57
N TYR A 202 2.34 28.22 -12.45
CA TYR A 202 3.16 27.69 -13.53
C TYR A 202 3.04 28.59 -14.77
N ALA A 203 4.18 29.02 -15.30
CA ALA A 203 4.29 29.81 -16.53
C ALA A 203 5.57 29.44 -17.28
N ALA A 204 5.60 29.71 -18.58
CA ALA A 204 6.80 29.54 -19.40
C ALA A 204 7.58 30.86 -19.53
N ILE A 205 8.90 30.76 -19.65
CA ILE A 205 9.77 31.84 -20.12
C ILE A 205 10.30 31.48 -21.52
N ASN A 206 10.61 32.48 -22.34
CA ASN A 206 11.19 32.27 -23.67
C ASN A 206 12.71 32.49 -23.63
N ALA A 207 13.49 31.59 -24.24
CA ALA A 207 14.93 31.73 -24.41
C ALA A 207 15.26 31.95 -25.91
N ILE A 208 16.24 32.81 -26.21
CA ILE A 208 16.74 33.12 -27.56
C ILE A 208 18.16 32.56 -27.70
#